data_AF-A0A699R3B1-F1
#
_entry.id   AF-A0A699R3B1-F1
#
_cell.length_a   1.000
_cell.length_b   1.000
_cell.length_c   1.000
_cell.angle_alpha   90.00
_cell.angle_beta   90.00
_cell.angle_gamma   90.00
#
_symmetry.space_group_name_H-M   'P 1'
#
loop_
_entity.id
_entity.type
_entity.pdbx_description
1 polymer ?
#
loop_
_entity_poly.entity_id
_entity_poly.type
_entity_poly.pdbx_seq_one_letter_code
_entity_poly.pdbx_strand_id
1 'polypeptide(L)'
;MSLLSYLIPQRSKADKAKIDVIAKLPHPTMVKGIRSFLGHAGFYRRFIQDFSKISRPMTHLLEKNTPFVFTKDCIQAFQTLKEKITEAPILIAPNWDLPFELMCDASDFAIGAVLGQRHEKHFKPIHYASKTMNDAETNYTTTEKEMLAVVYAFEKFRSYLIMNKSIVHTDHSALKYLFAKKDAKA
;
A
#
# COMPACT_ATOMS: atom_id res chain seq x y z
N MET A 1 -9.71 -34.22 -16.54
CA MET A 1 -9.69 -34.01 -15.08
C MET A 1 -9.49 -32.51 -14.83
N SER A 2 -10.45 -31.66 -15.19
CA SER A 2 -11.59 -31.25 -14.34
C SER A 2 -11.16 -30.87 -12.92
N LEU A 3 -10.97 -29.57 -12.66
CA LEU A 3 -11.73 -28.81 -11.67
C LEU A 3 -11.17 -27.38 -11.54
N LEU A 4 -12.07 -26.40 -11.58
CA LEU A 4 -11.88 -24.98 -11.22
C LEU A 4 -11.43 -24.02 -12.33
N SER A 5 -12.14 -24.06 -13.45
CA SER A 5 -12.65 -22.83 -14.07
C SER A 5 -13.59 -22.11 -13.08
N TYR A 6 -13.06 -21.53 -12.00
CA TYR A 6 -13.85 -20.64 -11.14
C TYR A 6 -13.74 -19.22 -11.67
N LEU A 7 -14.84 -18.83 -12.29
CA LEU A 7 -15.31 -17.47 -12.54
C LEU A 7 -14.85 -16.49 -11.44
N ILE A 8 -14.08 -15.48 -11.87
CA ILE A 8 -13.98 -14.06 -11.44
C ILE A 8 -14.17 -13.73 -9.95
N PRO A 9 -13.41 -12.76 -9.40
CA PRO A 9 -13.99 -11.80 -8.47
C PRO A 9 -14.23 -10.47 -9.19
N GLN A 10 -15.39 -10.38 -9.86
CA GLN A 10 -16.20 -9.17 -9.70
C GLN A 10 -16.52 -9.05 -8.21
N ARG A 11 -16.61 -7.83 -7.66
CA ARG A 11 -16.92 -7.58 -6.24
C ARG A 11 -18.01 -8.53 -5.75
N SER A 12 -17.71 -9.43 -4.80
CA SER A 12 -18.69 -10.44 -4.39
C SER A 12 -19.84 -9.76 -3.63
N LYS A 13 -21.03 -10.38 -3.60
CA LYS A 13 -22.16 -9.86 -2.81
C LYS A 13 -21.81 -9.71 -1.32
N ALA A 14 -20.95 -10.59 -0.79
CA ALA A 14 -20.46 -10.51 0.58
C ALA A 14 -19.58 -9.28 0.82
N ASP A 15 -18.81 -8.86 -0.19
CA ASP A 15 -17.99 -7.65 -0.10
C ASP A 15 -18.84 -6.39 -0.14
N LYS A 16 -19.90 -6.35 -0.96
CA LYS A 16 -20.85 -5.22 -0.98
C LYS A 16 -21.51 -5.02 0.38
N ALA A 17 -21.97 -6.10 1.03
CA ALA A 17 -22.55 -6.01 2.37
C ALA A 17 -21.54 -5.50 3.43
N LYS A 18 -20.29 -5.97 3.39
CA LYS A 18 -19.22 -5.49 4.28
C LYS A 18 -18.88 -4.01 4.04
N ILE A 19 -18.85 -3.59 2.77
CA ILE A 19 -18.62 -2.21 2.35
C ILE A 19 -19.74 -1.29 2.85
N ASP A 20 -21.00 -1.68 2.70
CA ASP A 20 -22.15 -0.89 3.14
C ASP A 20 -22.15 -0.69 4.67
N VAL A 21 -21.73 -1.73 5.41
CA VAL A 21 -21.55 -1.65 6.87
C VAL A 21 -20.46 -0.64 7.24
N ILE A 22 -19.31 -0.69 6.56
CA ILE A 22 -18.21 0.25 6.78
C ILE A 22 -18.63 1.68 6.42
N ALA A 23 -19.33 1.87 5.29
CA ALA A 23 -19.83 3.16 4.83
C ALA A 23 -20.78 3.83 5.84
N LYS A 24 -21.59 3.04 6.55
CA LYS A 24 -22.55 3.54 7.55
C LYS A 24 -21.99 3.61 8.97
N LEU A 25 -20.75 3.17 9.19
CA LEU A 25 -20.17 3.10 10.53
C LEU A 25 -20.04 4.51 11.15
N PRO A 26 -20.57 4.76 12.36
CA PRO A 26 -20.39 6.03 13.04
C PRO A 26 -18.94 6.22 13.48
N HIS A 27 -18.52 7.47 13.72
CA HIS A 27 -17.17 7.72 14.21
C HIS A 27 -16.99 7.12 15.62
N PRO A 28 -15.79 6.60 15.94
CA PRO A 28 -15.52 6.06 17.26
C PRO A 28 -15.68 7.11 18.36
N THR A 29 -16.29 6.71 19.47
CA THR A 29 -16.47 7.57 20.66
C THR A 29 -15.52 7.24 21.81
N MET A 30 -14.68 6.22 21.63
CA MET A 30 -13.69 5.79 22.64
C MET A 30 -12.47 5.12 22.01
N VAL A 31 -11.38 5.06 22.78
CA VAL A 31 -10.09 4.43 22.40
C VAL A 31 -10.27 2.99 21.90
N LYS A 32 -11.13 2.19 22.55
CA LYS A 32 -11.43 0.81 22.12
C LYS A 32 -12.04 0.77 20.71
N GLY A 33 -12.91 1.72 20.39
CA GLY A 33 -13.51 1.86 19.06
C GLY A 33 -12.48 2.21 17.99
N ILE A 34 -11.56 3.13 18.30
CA ILE A 34 -10.45 3.46 17.38
C ILE A 34 -9.58 2.24 17.13
N ARG A 35 -9.16 1.53 18.18
CA ARG A 35 -8.33 0.32 18.05
C ARG A 35 -9.02 -0.76 17.21
N SER A 36 -10.32 -0.96 17.41
CA SER A 36 -11.13 -1.90 16.62
C SER A 36 -11.20 -1.48 15.15
N PHE A 37 -11.49 -0.21 14.87
CA PHE A 37 -11.58 0.31 13.51
C PHE A 37 -10.23 0.21 12.79
N LEU A 38 -9.15 0.70 13.39
CA LEU A 38 -7.81 0.65 12.81
C LEU A 38 -7.30 -0.78 12.63
N GLY A 39 -7.63 -1.70 13.53
CA GLY A 39 -7.34 -3.12 13.38
C GLY A 39 -8.00 -3.71 12.14
N HIS A 40 -9.27 -3.37 11.89
CA HIS A 40 -9.98 -3.80 10.69
C HIS A 40 -9.47 -3.11 9.42
N ALA A 41 -9.32 -1.79 9.46
CA ALA A 41 -8.79 -0.99 8.36
C ALA A 41 -7.36 -1.42 7.96
N GLY A 42 -6.58 -1.93 8.92
CA GLY A 42 -5.23 -2.46 8.71
C GLY A 42 -5.17 -3.61 7.71
N PHE A 43 -6.24 -4.41 7.55
CA PHE A 43 -6.33 -5.43 6.50
C PHE A 43 -6.23 -4.81 5.11
N TYR A 44 -6.87 -3.64 4.93
CA TYR A 44 -6.93 -2.92 3.67
C TYR A 44 -5.75 -1.98 3.45
N ARG A 45 -4.81 -1.85 4.40
CA ARG A 45 -3.68 -0.91 4.30
C ARG A 45 -2.91 -1.05 2.99
N ARG A 46 -2.80 -2.30 2.49
CA ARG A 46 -2.09 -2.62 1.26
C ARG A 46 -2.76 -2.06 0.00
N PHE A 47 -4.02 -1.67 0.06
CA PHE A 47 -4.77 -1.14 -1.08
C PHE A 47 -4.96 0.38 -1.01
N ILE A 48 -4.51 1.00 0.09
CA ILE A 48 -4.78 2.39 0.41
C ILE A 48 -3.47 3.16 0.39
N GLN A 49 -3.28 3.97 -0.64
CA GLN A 49 -2.16 4.90 -0.69
C GLN A 49 -2.17 5.83 0.52
N ASP A 50 -0.98 6.00 1.11
CA ASP A 50 -0.73 6.86 2.28
C ASP A 50 -1.54 6.47 3.54
N PHE A 51 -1.96 5.20 3.66
CA PHE A 51 -2.74 4.72 4.82
C PHE A 51 -2.20 5.21 6.17
N SER A 52 -0.89 5.05 6.41
CA SER A 52 -0.26 5.47 7.66
C SER A 52 -0.40 6.98 7.90
N LYS A 53 -0.21 7.81 6.87
CA LYS A 53 -0.35 9.27 6.97
C LYS A 53 -1.81 9.64 7.27
N ILE A 54 -2.77 9.03 6.58
CA ILE A 54 -4.20 9.28 6.80
C ILE A 54 -4.62 8.83 8.20
N SER A 55 -4.15 7.67 8.67
CA SER A 55 -4.50 7.14 9.99
C SER A 55 -3.86 7.88 11.17
N ARG A 56 -2.87 8.73 10.92
CA ARG A 56 -2.01 9.34 11.96
C ARG A 56 -2.78 10.08 13.06
N PRO A 57 -3.80 10.91 12.76
CA PRO A 57 -4.58 11.59 13.81
C PRO A 57 -5.27 10.59 14.74
N MET A 58 -5.78 9.47 14.22
CA MET A 58 -6.42 8.43 15.02
C MET A 58 -5.42 7.55 15.77
N THR A 59 -4.25 7.26 15.20
CA THR A 59 -3.21 6.51 15.92
C THR A 59 -2.63 7.31 17.10
N HIS A 60 -2.57 8.64 16.99
CA HIS A 60 -2.13 9.50 18.09
C HIS A 60 -3.02 9.39 19.33
N LEU A 61 -4.35 9.19 19.14
CA LEU A 61 -5.29 8.93 20.23
C LEU A 61 -5.08 7.58 20.94
N LEU A 62 -4.18 6.73 20.44
CA LEU A 62 -3.79 5.46 21.08
C LEU A 62 -2.50 5.57 21.91
N GLU A 63 -1.80 6.71 21.86
CA GLU A 63 -0.58 6.96 22.62
C GLU A 63 -0.85 7.10 24.13
N LYS A 64 0.16 6.77 24.93
CA LYS A 64 0.05 6.82 26.39
C LYS A 64 -0.10 8.28 26.84
N ASN A 65 -1.02 8.52 27.78
CA ASN A 65 -1.31 9.85 28.36
C ASN A 65 -1.94 10.87 27.39
N THR A 66 -2.38 10.46 26.20
CA THR A 66 -3.11 11.35 25.29
C THR A 66 -4.59 11.41 25.68
N PRO A 67 -5.16 12.61 25.94
CA PRO A 67 -6.59 12.76 26.21
C PRO A 67 -7.40 12.40 24.96
N PHE A 68 -8.51 11.69 25.16
CA PHE A 68 -9.38 11.32 24.04
C PHE A 68 -10.20 12.53 23.59
N VAL A 69 -9.71 13.22 22.55
CA VAL A 69 -10.43 14.30 21.89
C VAL A 69 -10.53 13.95 20.41
N PHE A 70 -11.73 13.59 19.95
CA PHE A 70 -11.96 13.23 18.56
C PHE A 70 -12.11 14.51 17.72
N THR A 71 -10.97 15.06 17.29
CA THR A 71 -10.88 16.35 16.58
C THR A 71 -11.45 16.28 15.16
N LYS A 72 -11.56 17.45 14.50
CA LYS A 72 -11.93 17.53 13.07
C LYS A 72 -10.98 16.71 12.19
N ASP A 73 -9.69 16.71 12.49
CA ASP A 73 -8.69 15.91 11.77
C ASP A 73 -8.95 14.40 11.93
N CYS A 74 -9.40 13.96 13.10
CA CYS A 74 -9.80 12.57 13.32
C CYS A 74 -11.05 12.20 12.53
N ILE A 75 -12.04 13.11 12.44
CA ILE A 75 -13.25 12.92 11.62
C ILE A 75 -12.88 12.80 10.15
N GLN A 76 -12.04 13.71 9.65
CA GLN A 76 -11.59 13.68 8.26
C GLN A 76 -10.81 12.39 7.96
N ALA A 77 -9.84 12.04 8.81
CA ALA A 77 -9.09 10.78 8.69
C ALA A 77 -10.00 9.55 8.65
N PHE A 78 -11.01 9.51 9.52
CA PHE A 78 -11.99 8.41 9.57
C PHE A 78 -12.84 8.34 8.30
N GLN A 79 -13.36 9.47 7.82
CA GLN A 79 -14.15 9.53 6.58
C GLN A 79 -13.31 9.16 5.36
N THR A 80 -12.11 9.71 5.21
CA THR A 80 -11.20 9.37 4.11
C THR A 80 -10.83 7.89 4.11
N LEU A 81 -10.57 7.28 5.28
CA LEU A 81 -10.31 5.84 5.32
C LEU A 81 -11.54 5.02 4.96
N LYS A 82 -12.74 5.41 5.40
CA LYS A 82 -13.98 4.74 4.98
C LYS A 82 -14.14 4.80 3.46
N GLU A 83 -14.07 5.98 2.88
CA GLU A 83 -14.16 6.20 1.42
C GLU A 83 -13.13 5.35 0.69
N LYS A 84 -11.86 5.43 1.08
CA LYS A 84 -10.81 4.62 0.45
C LYS A 84 -11.02 3.12 0.63
N ILE A 85 -11.55 2.62 1.75
CA ILE A 85 -11.89 1.20 1.91
C ILE A 85 -13.08 0.81 1.01
N THR A 86 -14.07 1.70 0.87
CA THR A 86 -15.29 1.45 0.07
C THR A 86 -15.07 1.66 -1.42
N GLU A 87 -14.09 2.45 -1.82
CA GLU A 87 -13.65 2.65 -3.20
C GLU A 87 -12.54 1.70 -3.60
N ALA A 88 -11.68 1.29 -2.65
CA ALA A 88 -10.53 0.48 -2.96
C ALA A 88 -11.00 -0.76 -3.76
N PRO A 89 -10.40 -1.00 -4.93
CA PRO A 89 -10.73 -2.10 -5.83
C PRO A 89 -10.16 -3.40 -5.26
N ILE A 90 -10.50 -3.72 -4.00
CA ILE A 90 -9.93 -4.76 -3.12
C ILE A 90 -9.97 -6.17 -3.72
N LEU A 91 -10.50 -6.37 -4.93
CA LEU A 91 -10.66 -7.68 -5.53
C LEU A 91 -10.41 -7.74 -7.05
N ILE A 92 -9.68 -6.80 -7.65
CA ILE A 92 -9.13 -7.14 -8.99
C ILE A 92 -8.01 -8.15 -8.75
N ALA A 93 -8.34 -9.42 -8.97
CA ALA A 93 -7.34 -10.48 -8.97
C ALA A 93 -6.22 -10.08 -9.95
N PRO A 94 -4.94 -10.24 -9.57
CA PRO A 94 -3.85 -10.01 -10.50
C PRO A 94 -4.06 -10.89 -11.73
N ASN A 95 -3.91 -10.29 -12.91
CA ASN A 95 -3.91 -11.04 -14.14
C ASN A 95 -2.49 -11.60 -14.35
N TRP A 96 -2.28 -12.88 -14.06
CA TRP A 96 -0.96 -13.51 -14.15
C TRP A 96 -0.36 -13.52 -15.57
N ASP A 97 -1.17 -13.26 -16.60
CA ASP A 97 -0.69 -13.12 -17.99
C ASP A 97 -0.12 -11.72 -18.30
N LEU A 98 -0.30 -10.75 -17.40
CA LEU A 98 0.23 -9.39 -17.54
C LEU A 98 1.50 -9.20 -16.69
N PRO A 99 2.49 -8.42 -17.18
CA PRO A 99 3.67 -8.10 -16.39
C PRO A 99 3.27 -7.28 -15.16
N PHE A 100 3.95 -7.56 -14.04
CA PHE A 100 3.83 -6.72 -12.86
C PHE A 100 4.67 -5.45 -13.03
N GLU A 101 4.11 -4.31 -12.68
CA GLU A 101 4.79 -3.02 -12.66
C GLU A 101 5.03 -2.61 -11.20
N LEU A 102 6.27 -2.21 -10.90
CA LEU A 102 6.69 -1.64 -9.62
C LEU A 102 6.98 -0.16 -9.80
N MET A 103 6.41 0.67 -8.93
CA MET A 103 6.77 2.08 -8.78
C MET A 103 7.37 2.26 -7.40
N CYS A 104 8.60 2.75 -7.32
CA CYS A 104 9.33 2.94 -6.06
C CYS A 104 9.64 4.43 -5.91
N ASP A 105 9.65 4.90 -4.67
CA ASP A 105 9.97 6.28 -4.32
C ASP A 105 10.60 6.32 -2.93
N ALA A 106 11.51 7.25 -2.72
CA ALA A 106 12.11 7.50 -1.43
C ALA A 106 12.01 8.97 -1.03
N SER A 107 11.74 9.17 0.26
CA SER A 107 11.83 10.47 0.92
C SER A 107 13.00 10.48 1.87
N ASP A 108 13.22 11.60 2.56
CA ASP A 108 14.30 11.73 3.55
C ASP A 108 14.21 10.70 4.69
N PHE A 109 13.00 10.25 5.02
CA PHE A 109 12.72 9.45 6.23
C PHE A 109 12.02 8.12 5.96
N ALA A 110 11.54 7.87 4.74
CA ALA A 110 10.73 6.69 4.43
C ALA A 110 10.86 6.29 2.96
N ILE A 111 10.72 4.98 2.71
CA ILE A 111 10.61 4.40 1.37
C ILE A 111 9.18 3.94 1.11
N GLY A 112 8.76 4.05 -0.15
CA GLY A 112 7.47 3.62 -0.66
C GLY A 112 7.62 2.77 -1.92
N ALA A 113 6.71 1.83 -2.09
CA ALA A 113 6.60 1.02 -3.29
C ALA A 113 5.14 0.67 -3.59
N VAL A 114 4.81 0.60 -4.88
CA VAL A 114 3.49 0.19 -5.37
C VAL A 114 3.68 -0.91 -6.41
N LEU A 115 3.11 -2.08 -6.13
CA LEU A 115 2.89 -3.14 -7.09
C LEU A 115 1.56 -2.89 -7.79
N GLY A 116 1.55 -2.97 -9.12
CA GLY A 116 0.33 -2.92 -9.91
C GLY A 116 0.50 -3.61 -11.26
N GLN A 117 -0.54 -3.50 -12.07
CA GLN A 117 -0.54 -3.96 -13.45
C GLN A 117 -1.17 -2.91 -14.33
N ARG A 118 -0.68 -2.77 -15.55
CA ARG A 118 -1.30 -1.90 -16.54
C ARG A 118 -2.40 -2.67 -17.26
N HIS A 119 -3.63 -2.23 -17.05
CA HIS A 119 -4.78 -2.70 -17.82
C HIS A 119 -5.08 -1.64 -18.86
N GLU A 120 -4.92 -2.01 -20.13
CA GLU A 120 -4.98 -1.09 -21.26
C GLU A 120 -3.93 0.03 -21.12
N LYS A 121 -4.34 1.23 -20.70
CA LYS A 121 -3.47 2.39 -20.46
C LYS A 121 -3.42 2.84 -19.01
N HIS A 122 -4.24 2.24 -18.14
CA HIS A 122 -4.37 2.65 -16.76
C HIS A 122 -3.57 1.73 -15.85
N PHE A 123 -2.66 2.31 -15.06
CA PHE A 123 -2.00 1.59 -13.98
C PHE A 123 -3.02 1.29 -12.89
N LYS A 124 -3.20 0.01 -12.58
CA LYS A 124 -4.09 -0.45 -11.51
C LYS A 124 -3.24 -0.97 -10.36
N PRO A 125 -3.21 -0.26 -9.21
CA PRO A 125 -2.44 -0.69 -8.05
C PRO A 125 -3.06 -1.96 -7.44
N ILE A 126 -2.20 -2.90 -7.09
CA ILE A 126 -2.52 -4.18 -6.44
C ILE A 126 -2.08 -4.14 -4.98
N HIS A 127 -0.87 -3.62 -4.70
CA HIS A 127 -0.32 -3.59 -3.35
C HIS A 127 0.62 -2.39 -3.14
N TYR A 128 0.24 -1.50 -2.24
CA TYR A 128 1.06 -0.43 -1.67
C TYR A 128 1.85 -0.94 -0.47
N ALA A 129 3.12 -0.56 -0.39
CA ALA A 129 3.99 -0.85 0.72
C ALA A 129 4.81 0.39 1.05
N SER A 130 5.03 0.63 2.34
CA SER A 130 5.94 1.67 2.80
C SER A 130 6.55 1.26 4.13
N LYS A 131 7.73 1.81 4.40
CA LYS A 131 8.49 1.60 5.64
C LYS A 131 9.20 2.92 5.99
N THR A 132 9.18 3.28 7.27
CA THR A 132 10.05 4.32 7.81
C THR A 132 11.48 3.78 7.90
N MET A 133 12.44 4.55 7.41
CA MET A 133 13.85 4.21 7.49
C MET A 133 14.32 4.18 8.95
N ASN A 134 15.28 3.32 9.27
CA ASN A 134 16.00 3.38 10.55
C ASN A 134 17.11 4.46 10.51
N ASP A 135 17.74 4.74 11.64
CA ASP A 135 18.76 5.80 11.77
C ASP A 135 19.91 5.64 10.77
N ALA A 136 20.35 4.40 10.49
CA ALA A 136 21.39 4.15 9.51
C ALA A 136 20.91 4.42 8.07
N GLU A 137 19.72 3.92 7.71
CA GLU A 137 19.09 4.11 6.41
C GLU A 137 18.78 5.60 6.13
N THR A 138 18.46 6.39 7.16
CA THR A 138 18.21 7.83 6.98
C THR A 138 19.46 8.63 6.56
N ASN A 139 20.66 8.11 6.86
CA ASN A 139 21.93 8.74 6.50
C ASN A 139 22.40 8.40 5.08
N TYR A 140 21.68 7.53 4.36
CA TYR A 140 21.99 7.19 2.97
C TYR A 140 21.84 8.39 2.03
N THR A 141 22.63 8.40 0.97
CA THR A 141 22.48 9.35 -0.14
C THR A 141 21.14 9.13 -0.86
N THR A 142 20.66 10.13 -1.60
CA THR A 142 19.41 10.01 -2.38
C THR A 142 19.42 8.78 -3.28
N THR A 143 20.52 8.52 -3.99
CA THR A 143 20.64 7.34 -4.88
C THR A 143 20.55 6.02 -4.11
N GLU A 144 21.17 5.94 -2.94
CA GLU A 144 21.09 4.74 -2.08
C GLU A 144 19.68 4.55 -1.51
N LYS A 145 18.99 5.64 -1.14
CA LYS A 145 17.59 5.61 -0.68
C LYS A 145 16.64 5.14 -1.77
N GLU A 146 16.80 5.63 -3.00
CA GLU A 146 16.05 5.16 -4.17
C GLU A 146 16.31 3.67 -4.45
N MET A 147 17.57 3.24 -4.36
CA MET A 147 17.92 1.82 -4.52
C MET A 147 17.31 0.95 -3.41
N LEU A 148 17.33 1.44 -2.16
CA LEU A 148 16.72 0.77 -1.02
C LEU A 148 15.21 0.60 -1.22
N ALA A 149 14.52 1.59 -1.80
CA ALA A 149 13.10 1.48 -2.14
C ALA A 149 12.83 0.35 -3.15
N VAL A 150 13.70 0.18 -4.16
CA VAL A 150 13.62 -0.92 -5.12
C VAL A 150 13.85 -2.27 -4.44
N VAL A 151 14.91 -2.42 -3.64
CA VAL A 151 15.20 -3.66 -2.89
C VAL A 151 14.02 -4.03 -1.99
N TYR A 152 13.50 -3.05 -1.22
CA TYR A 152 12.33 -3.23 -0.38
C TYR A 152 11.09 -3.67 -1.16
N ALA A 153 10.86 -3.14 -2.37
CA ALA A 153 9.76 -3.56 -3.23
C ALA A 153 9.87 -5.05 -3.61
N PHE A 154 11.06 -5.50 -4.03
CA PHE A 154 11.29 -6.91 -4.38
C PHE A 154 11.14 -7.86 -3.20
N GLU A 155 11.63 -7.47 -2.03
CA GLU A 155 11.42 -8.26 -0.80
C GLU A 155 9.94 -8.33 -0.44
N LYS A 156 9.23 -7.19 -0.49
CA LYS A 156 7.84 -7.11 -0.06
C LYS A 156 6.88 -7.81 -1.00
N PHE A 157 7.14 -7.76 -2.30
CA PHE A 157 6.27 -8.31 -3.33
C PHE A 157 6.80 -9.62 -3.93
N ARG A 158 7.78 -10.26 -3.27
CA ARG A 158 8.43 -11.49 -3.72
C ARG A 158 7.45 -12.57 -4.21
N SER A 159 6.31 -12.76 -3.53
CA SER A 159 5.29 -13.74 -3.92
C SER A 159 4.63 -13.47 -5.28
N TYR A 160 4.61 -12.22 -5.73
CA TYR A 160 4.09 -11.83 -7.04
C TYR A 160 5.16 -11.86 -8.12
N LEU A 161 6.40 -11.51 -7.77
CA LEU A 161 7.47 -11.27 -8.73
C LEU A 161 8.26 -12.54 -9.10
N ILE A 162 8.29 -13.56 -8.23
CA ILE A 162 8.96 -14.82 -8.53
C ILE A 162 8.37 -15.45 -9.80
N MET A 163 9.26 -15.81 -10.74
CA MET A 163 8.92 -16.42 -12.03
C MET A 163 8.03 -15.58 -12.95
N ASN A 164 7.76 -14.32 -12.61
CA ASN A 164 6.98 -13.41 -13.44
C ASN A 164 7.84 -12.27 -13.97
N LYS A 165 7.53 -11.82 -15.19
CA LYS A 165 8.17 -10.62 -15.74
C LYS A 165 7.74 -9.40 -14.91
N SER A 166 8.72 -8.69 -14.37
CA SER A 166 8.51 -7.45 -13.60
C SER A 166 9.18 -6.26 -14.29
N ILE A 167 8.49 -5.12 -14.29
CA ILE A 167 8.98 -3.85 -14.83
C ILE A 167 9.11 -2.88 -13.65
N VAL A 168 10.30 -2.31 -13.46
CA VAL A 168 10.53 -1.29 -12.43
C VAL A 168 10.51 0.09 -13.08
N HIS A 169 9.62 0.95 -12.59
CA HIS A 169 9.55 2.36 -12.94
C HIS A 169 10.26 3.18 -11.88
N THR A 170 11.26 3.92 -12.32
CA THR A 170 11.98 4.94 -11.53
C THR A 170 12.21 6.15 -12.43
N ASP A 171 12.14 7.34 -11.86
CA ASP A 171 12.55 8.59 -12.50
C ASP A 171 14.04 8.89 -12.24
N HIS A 172 14.66 8.23 -11.27
CA HIS A 172 16.07 8.43 -10.90
C HIS A 172 17.03 7.97 -12.01
N SER A 173 17.67 8.95 -12.66
CA SER A 173 18.55 8.71 -13.81
C SER A 173 19.78 7.88 -13.46
N ALA A 174 20.33 8.04 -12.25
CA ALA A 174 21.48 7.26 -11.78
C ALA A 174 21.16 5.76 -11.67
N LEU A 175 19.95 5.41 -11.20
CA LEU A 175 19.52 4.01 -11.16
C LEU A 175 19.38 3.43 -12.57
N LYS A 176 18.77 4.17 -13.50
CA LYS A 176 18.66 3.72 -14.90
C LYS A 176 20.03 3.42 -15.50
N TYR A 177 21.00 4.28 -15.24
CA TYR A 177 22.38 4.07 -15.68
C TYR A 177 23.02 2.84 -15.03
N LEU A 178 22.88 2.68 -13.71
CA LEU A 178 23.43 1.54 -12.97
C LEU A 178 22.87 0.20 -13.47
N PHE A 179 21.55 0.09 -13.70
CA PHE A 179 20.93 -1.13 -14.21
C PHE A 179 21.23 -1.41 -15.69
N ALA A 180 21.53 -0.39 -16.49
CA ALA A 180 21.91 -0.55 -17.89
C ALA A 180 23.38 -1.01 -18.07
N LYS A 181 24.20 -0.89 -17.02
CA LYS A 181 25.62 -1.26 -17.06
C LYS A 181 25.74 -2.79 -17.05
N LYS A 182 26.17 -3.36 -18.19
CA LYS A 182 26.33 -4.81 -18.38
C LYS A 182 27.40 -5.43 -17.46
N ASP A 183 28.32 -4.61 -16.95
CA ASP A 183 29.42 -5.03 -16.09
C ASP A 183 29.47 -4.17 -14.82
N ALA A 184 28.61 -4.49 -13.84
CA ALA A 184 28.88 -4.14 -12.45
C ALA A 184 29.61 -5.35 -11.85
N LYS A 185 30.93 -5.24 -11.62
CA LYS A 185 31.64 -6.26 -10.85
C LYS A 185 30.99 -6.33 -9.46
N ALA A 186 30.56 -7.54 -9.09
CA ALA A 186 30.09 -7.86 -7.74
C ALA A 186 31.22 -7.70 -6.71
#